data_AF-A0A6A4WHB5-F1
#
_entry.id   AF-A0A6A4WHB5-F1
#
_cell.length_a   1.000
_cell.length_b   1.000
_cell.length_c   1.000
_cell.angle_alpha   90.00
_cell.angle_beta   90.00
_cell.angle_gamma   90.00
#
_symmetry.space_group_name_H-M   'P 1'
#
loop_
_entity.id
_entity.type
_entity.pdbx_description
1 polymer ?
#
loop_
_entity_poly.entity_id
_entity_poly.type
_entity_poly.pdbx_seq_one_letter_code
_entity_poly.pdbx_strand_id
1 'polypeptide(L)'
;MKTYNIILKGIDIIDFPRNIPRSGEQLIKRLCRDVPTERLGYQRNGVEDIRKHRWFQGFDWEGLRSRQLAPPIIPQVKGPTDASNFDCYSRDLETPPDELSGWDEDF
;
A
#
# COMPACT_ATOMS: atom_id res chain seq x y z
N MET A 1 -16.49 16.57 11.42
CA MET A 1 -15.52 15.76 10.65
C MET A 1 -14.18 16.51 10.54
N LYS A 2 -13.16 16.13 11.32
CA LYS A 2 -11.86 16.83 11.30
C LYS A 2 -10.92 16.30 10.21
N THR A 3 -10.94 14.98 9.94
CA THR A 3 -10.03 14.32 8.99
C THR A 3 -10.20 14.79 7.56
N TYR A 4 -11.45 14.85 7.04
CA TYR A 4 -11.69 15.33 5.67
C TYR A 4 -11.22 16.77 5.48
N ASN A 5 -11.45 17.64 6.46
CA ASN A 5 -10.97 19.02 6.41
C ASN A 5 -9.44 19.11 6.40
N ILE A 6 -8.72 18.17 7.02
CA ILE A 6 -7.26 18.12 6.97
C ILE A 6 -6.78 17.63 5.59
N ILE A 7 -7.43 16.60 5.03
CA ILE A 7 -7.11 16.11 3.67
C ILE A 7 -7.31 17.21 2.63
N LEU A 8 -8.41 17.96 2.72
CA LEU A 8 -8.73 19.06 1.78
C LEU A 8 -7.77 20.24 1.87
N LYS A 9 -7.00 20.38 2.97
CA LYS A 9 -5.94 21.41 3.05
C LYS A 9 -4.67 21.02 2.29
N GLY A 10 -4.57 19.77 1.85
CA GLY A 10 -3.47 19.26 1.02
C GLY A 10 -2.26 18.80 1.82
N ILE A 11 -1.39 18.04 1.16
CA ILE A 11 -0.19 17.43 1.78
C ILE A 11 0.88 18.48 2.14
N ASP A 12 0.84 19.65 1.52
CA ASP A 12 1.86 20.71 1.71
C ASP A 12 1.77 21.37 3.09
N ILE A 13 0.65 21.23 3.81
CA ILE A 13 0.49 21.70 5.20
C ILE A 13 0.96 20.69 6.25
N ILE A 14 1.38 19.49 5.84
CA ILE A 14 1.81 18.43 6.75
C ILE A 14 3.32 18.52 6.99
N ASP A 15 3.69 18.66 8.26
CA ASP A 15 5.07 18.57 8.69
C ASP A 15 5.53 17.12 8.73
N PHE A 16 6.57 16.79 7.96
CA PHE A 16 7.13 15.45 7.92
C PHE A 16 8.09 15.22 9.10
N PRO A 17 7.93 14.11 9.84
CA PRO A 17 8.89 13.69 10.86
C PRO A 17 10.32 13.53 10.32
N ARG A 18 11.32 13.81 11.16
CA ARG A 18 12.75 13.79 10.78
C ARG A 18 13.28 12.41 10.36
N ASN A 19 12.61 11.33 10.74
CA ASN A 19 12.98 9.98 10.33
C ASN A 19 12.56 9.65 8.89
N ILE A 20 11.79 10.51 8.23
CA ILE A 20 11.47 10.38 6.81
C ILE A 20 12.57 11.08 6.01
N PRO A 21 13.32 10.36 5.16
CA PRO A 21 14.34 10.99 4.33
C PRO A 21 13.69 11.93 3.31
N ARG A 22 14.41 12.98 2.90
CA ARG A 22 13.92 13.97 1.93
C ARG A 22 13.39 13.36 0.62
N SER A 23 14.01 12.28 0.13
CA SER A 23 13.53 11.57 -1.07
C SER A 23 12.19 10.88 -0.84
N GLY A 24 11.95 10.37 0.38
CA GLY A 24 10.66 9.79 0.78
C GLY A 24 9.58 10.87 0.91
N GLU A 25 9.88 11.99 1.56
CA GLU A 25 8.97 13.16 1.63
C GLU A 25 8.57 13.63 0.22
N GLN A 26 9.54 13.81 -0.67
CA GLN A 26 9.28 14.24 -2.05
C GLN A 26 8.40 13.25 -2.81
N LEU A 27 8.61 11.95 -2.61
CA LEU A 27 7.76 10.92 -3.21
C LEU A 27 6.31 11.06 -2.71
N ILE A 28 6.13 11.14 -1.39
CA ILE A 28 4.80 11.24 -0.77
C ILE A 28 4.07 12.50 -1.26
N LYS A 29 4.72 13.67 -1.24
CA LYS A 29 4.12 14.92 -1.73
C LYS A 29 3.70 14.84 -3.20
N ARG A 30 4.50 14.21 -4.06
CA ARG A 30 4.17 14.05 -5.49
C ARG A 30 3.06 13.04 -5.74
N LEU A 31 2.92 12.00 -4.90
CA LEU A 31 1.80 11.07 -4.96
C LEU A 31 0.50 11.70 -4.46
N CYS A 32 0.59 12.55 -3.43
CA CYS A 32 -0.55 13.17 -2.75
C CYS A 32 -0.87 14.59 -3.24
N ARG A 33 -0.64 14.90 -4.52
CA ARG A 33 -1.11 16.17 -5.11
C ARG A 33 -2.64 16.27 -5.05
N ASP A 34 -3.15 17.45 -4.72
CA ASP A 34 -4.58 17.72 -4.60
C ASP A 34 -5.30 17.48 -5.92
N VAL A 35 -4.72 18.01 -7.01
CA VAL A 35 -5.19 17.79 -8.38
C VAL A 35 -4.79 16.39 -8.85
N PRO A 36 -5.73 15.47 -9.14
CA PRO A 36 -5.40 14.09 -9.49
C PRO A 36 -4.48 13.95 -10.70
N THR A 37 -4.62 14.82 -11.70
CA THR A 37 -3.81 14.82 -12.92
C THR A 37 -2.33 15.15 -12.69
N GLU A 38 -2.02 15.78 -11.55
CA GLU A 38 -0.65 16.12 -11.15
C GLU A 38 0.01 15.01 -10.32
N ARG A 39 -0.74 13.99 -9.88
CA ARG A 39 -0.19 12.93 -9.04
C ARG A 39 0.80 12.10 -9.83
N LEU A 40 1.98 11.86 -9.26
CA LEU A 40 2.99 11.00 -9.86
C LEU A 40 2.38 9.64 -10.20
N GLY A 41 2.49 9.23 -11.46
CA GLY A 41 1.87 8.01 -11.97
C GLY A 41 0.61 8.21 -12.81
N TYR A 42 0.05 9.43 -12.83
CA TYR A 42 -1.05 9.79 -13.74
C TYR A 42 -0.54 10.37 -15.07
N GLN A 43 0.73 10.77 -15.13
CA GLN A 43 1.33 11.35 -16.34
C GLN A 43 1.53 10.31 -17.44
N ARG A 44 2.01 10.76 -18.59
CA ARG A 44 2.20 9.95 -19.81
C ARG A 44 2.93 8.61 -19.60
N ASN A 45 3.91 8.55 -18.68
CA ASN A 45 4.68 7.33 -18.44
C ASN A 45 4.08 6.43 -17.35
N GLY A 46 2.98 6.85 -16.72
CA GLY A 46 2.28 6.10 -15.69
C GLY A 46 3.18 5.71 -14.52
N VAL A 47 3.03 4.47 -14.06
CA VAL A 47 3.81 3.89 -12.94
C VAL A 47 5.32 3.95 -13.13
N GLU A 48 5.81 4.09 -14.36
CA GLU A 48 7.25 4.17 -14.62
C GLU A 48 7.86 5.45 -14.03
N ASP A 49 7.11 6.55 -13.96
CA ASP A 49 7.58 7.77 -13.29
C ASP A 49 7.72 7.58 -11.77
N ILE A 50 6.93 6.67 -11.18
CA ILE A 50 7.07 6.26 -9.77
C ILE A 50 8.35 5.45 -9.60
N ARG A 51 8.58 4.44 -10.45
CA ARG A 51 9.77 3.57 -10.38
C ARG A 51 11.09 4.32 -10.55
N LYS A 52 11.09 5.36 -11.39
CA LYS A 52 12.26 6.23 -11.65
C LYS A 52 12.48 7.30 -10.57
N HIS A 53 11.59 7.42 -9.58
CA HIS A 53 11.74 8.40 -8.53
C HIS A 53 13.02 8.16 -7.70
N ARG A 54 13.68 9.23 -7.25
CA ARG A 54 14.96 9.16 -6.50
C ARG A 54 14.89 8.31 -5.23
N TRP A 55 13.71 8.15 -4.64
CA TRP A 55 13.51 7.26 -3.50
C TRP A 55 13.86 5.79 -3.83
N PHE A 56 13.62 5.38 -5.08
CA PHE A 56 13.94 4.03 -5.60
C PHE A 56 15.28 3.95 -6.31
N GLN A 57 16.17 4.95 -6.14
CA GLN A 57 17.48 4.91 -6.76
C GLN A 57 18.27 3.69 -6.24
N GLY A 58 18.65 2.79 -7.16
CA GLY A 58 19.34 1.54 -6.83
C GLY A 58 18.42 0.38 -6.43
N PHE A 59 17.10 0.57 -6.45
CA PHE A 59 16.15 -0.52 -6.22
C PHE A 59 16.07 -1.43 -7.45
N ASP A 60 16.30 -2.74 -7.26
CA ASP A 60 16.23 -3.73 -8.32
C ASP A 60 14.79 -4.22 -8.56
N TRP A 61 14.10 -3.51 -9.45
CA TRP A 61 12.74 -3.84 -9.87
C TRP A 61 12.63 -5.20 -10.57
N GLU A 62 13.68 -5.62 -11.28
CA GLU A 62 13.68 -6.90 -12.00
C GLU A 62 13.91 -8.05 -11.03
N GLY A 63 14.84 -7.89 -10.09
CA GLY A 63 15.04 -8.82 -8.98
C GLY A 63 13.78 -8.97 -8.11
N LEU A 64 13.03 -7.89 -7.88
CA LEU A 64 11.73 -7.97 -7.22
C LEU A 64 10.75 -8.82 -8.03
N ARG A 65 10.58 -8.52 -9.33
CA ARG A 65 9.63 -9.22 -10.22
C ARG A 65 9.95 -10.70 -10.36
N SER A 66 11.23 -11.03 -10.47
CA SER A 66 11.74 -12.39 -10.61
C SER A 66 11.90 -13.13 -9.27
N ARG A 67 11.51 -12.49 -8.15
CA ARG A 67 11.60 -13.04 -6.78
C ARG A 67 13.03 -13.40 -6.33
N GLN A 68 14.03 -12.70 -6.87
CA GLN A 68 15.45 -12.86 -6.52
C GLN A 68 15.89 -11.90 -5.40
N LEU A 69 15.14 -10.81 -5.18
CA LEU A 69 15.44 -9.84 -4.14
C LEU A 69 15.09 -10.42 -2.75
N ALA A 70 16.07 -10.44 -1.84
CA ALA A 70 15.85 -10.86 -0.47
C ALA A 70 14.91 -9.86 0.24
N PRO A 71 13.80 -10.32 0.84
CA PRO A 71 12.89 -9.43 1.55
C PRO A 71 13.56 -8.90 2.83
N PRO A 72 13.21 -7.68 3.27
CA PRO A 72 13.79 -7.10 4.49
C PRO A 72 13.36 -7.85 5.77
N ILE A 73 12.26 -8.61 5.71
CA ILE A 73 11.73 -9.41 6.82
C ILE A 73 11.37 -10.80 6.26
N ILE A 74 11.94 -11.85 6.85
CA ILE A 74 11.63 -13.24 6.51
C ILE A 74 10.80 -13.84 7.66
N PRO A 75 9.48 -14.02 7.49
CA PRO A 75 8.64 -14.62 8.53
C PRO A 75 9.04 -16.08 8.74
N GLN A 76 8.98 -16.53 10.00
CA GLN A 76 9.19 -17.93 10.32
C GLN A 76 7.88 -18.68 10.13
N VAL A 77 7.88 -19.71 9.29
CA VAL A 77 6.70 -20.54 8.98
C VAL A 77 7.13 -21.99 9.09
N LYS A 78 6.51 -22.75 10.01
CA LYS A 78 6.84 -24.14 10.30
C LYS A 78 6.22 -25.13 9.32
N GLY A 79 5.17 -24.72 8.60
CA GLY A 79 4.50 -25.54 7.61
C GLY A 79 3.20 -24.91 7.09
N PRO A 80 2.48 -25.60 6.20
CA PRO A 80 1.29 -25.06 5.53
C PRO A 80 0.13 -24.71 6.47
N THR A 81 0.08 -25.27 7.68
CA THR A 81 -0.96 -25.03 8.69
C THR A 81 -0.50 -24.11 9.83
N ASP A 82 0.68 -23.50 9.72
CA ASP A 82 1.22 -22.62 10.75
C ASP A 82 0.55 -21.24 10.70
N ALA A 83 -0.24 -20.92 11.72
CA ALA A 83 -0.93 -19.64 11.88
C ALA A 83 -0.20 -18.70 12.86
N SER A 84 1.05 -18.98 13.27
CA SER A 84 1.73 -18.20 14.32
C SER A 84 2.03 -16.74 13.97
N ASN A 85 1.97 -16.38 12.68
CA ASN A 85 2.13 -15.00 12.22
C ASN A 85 0.80 -14.23 12.16
N PHE A 86 -0.29 -14.83 12.63
CA PHE A 86 -1.61 -14.23 12.74
C PHE A 86 -2.04 -14.16 14.20
N ASP A 87 -2.93 -13.21 14.50
CA ASP A 87 -3.56 -13.14 15.83
C ASP A 87 -4.49 -14.34 16.05
N CYS A 88 -4.67 -14.72 17.32
CA CYS A 88 -5.58 -15.79 17.71
C CYS A 88 -6.98 -15.24 17.91
N TYR A 89 -7.94 -15.75 17.13
CA TYR A 89 -9.36 -15.41 17.27
C TYR A 89 -10.15 -16.61 17.79
N SER A 90 -11.22 -16.34 18.53
CA SER A 90 -12.20 -17.37 18.89
C SER A 90 -12.89 -17.88 17.64
N ARG A 91 -13.29 -19.17 17.67
CA ARG A 91 -14.12 -19.72 16.60
C ARG A 91 -15.45 -18.96 16.54
N ASP A 92 -15.78 -18.47 15.36
CA ASP A 92 -17.12 -17.98 15.07
C ASP A 92 -18.08 -19.17 14.91
N LEU A 93 -19.20 -19.12 15.62
CA LEU A 93 -20.22 -20.16 15.64
C LEU A 93 -21.54 -19.66 15.01
N GLU A 94 -21.63 -18.38 14.66
CA GLU A 94 -22.83 -17.83 14.06
C GLU A 94 -22.94 -18.28 12.60
N THR A 95 -24.12 -18.77 12.24
CA THR A 95 -24.45 -19.06 10.85
C THR A 95 -25.28 -17.88 10.33
N PRO A 96 -24.85 -17.19 9.25
CA PRO A 96 -25.66 -16.14 8.66
C PRO A 96 -26.97 -16.72 8.09
N PRO A 97 -28.02 -15.91 7.94
CA PRO A 97 -29.23 -16.35 7.25
C PRO A 97 -28.95 -16.68 5.78
N ASP A 98 -29.81 -17.51 5.19
CA ASP A 98 -29.74 -17.82 3.76
C ASP A 98 -29.89 -16.55 2.93
N GLU A 99 -28.93 -16.32 2.02
CA GLU A 99 -28.97 -15.26 1.02
C GLU A 99 -29.27 -15.89 -0.34
N LEU A 100 -30.48 -15.67 -0.84
CA LEU A 100 -31.02 -16.33 -2.04
C LEU A 100 -31.36 -15.34 -3.15
N SER A 101 -30.85 -14.10 -3.08
CA SER A 101 -31.12 -13.08 -4.11
C SER A 101 -30.42 -13.35 -5.44
N GLY A 102 -29.44 -14.28 -5.48
CA GLY A 102 -28.70 -14.64 -6.69
C GLY A 102 -27.62 -13.63 -7.10
N TRP A 103 -27.25 -12.69 -6.22
CA TRP A 103 -26.14 -11.76 -6.49
C TRP A 103 -24.79 -12.48 -6.68
N ASP A 104 -24.71 -13.71 -6.17
CA ASP A 104 -23.55 -14.59 -6.14
C ASP A 104 -23.66 -15.80 -7.09
N GLU A 105 -24.54 -15.75 -8.10
CA GLU A 105 -24.73 -16.86 -9.06
C GLU A 105 -23.44 -17.30 -9.78
N ASP A 106 -22.48 -16.38 -9.96
CA ASP A 106 -21.21 -16.61 -10.65
C ASP A 106 -19.99 -16.78 -9.69
N PHE A 107 -20.20 -16.90 -8.37
CA PHE A 107 -19.11 -17.18 -7.42
C PHE A 107 -18.59 -18.62 -7.51
#